data_AF-A0A954UM13-F1
#
_entry.id   AF-A0A954UM13-F1
#
_cell.length_a   1.000
_cell.length_b   1.000
_cell.length_c   1.000
_cell.angle_alpha   90.00
_cell.angle_beta   90.00
_cell.angle_gamma   90.00
#
_symmetry.space_group_name_H-M   'P 1'
#
loop_
_entity.id
_entity.type
_entity.pdbx_description
1 polymer ?
#
loop_
_entity_poly.entity_id
_entity_poly.type
_entity_poly.pdbx_seq_one_letter_code
_entity_poly.pdbx_strand_id
1 'polypeptide(L)'
;FMRQTPEFERNLVRSGIHLIKFWFSVSRAEQRRRFKERQNHPLKQWKLSPIDMASLDKWDDYTKAKEAMFFHTDTAESPWTVLKSDCKKRARINAMRYVLHKLPYTNKDLTKIGALDPLLVGRAQVVYERGERHDM
;
A
#
# COMPACT_ATOMS: atom_id res chain seq x y z
N PHE A 1 -14.38 -5.18 -13.48
CA PHE A 1 -13.48 -5.06 -12.32
C PHE A 1 -14.03 -4.13 -11.25
N MET A 2 -13.98 -2.79 -11.41
CA MET A 2 -14.29 -1.82 -10.32
C MET A 2 -15.65 -2.00 -9.61
N ARG A 3 -16.67 -2.55 -10.29
CA ARG A 3 -17.98 -2.87 -9.69
C ARG A 3 -18.04 -4.24 -9.03
N GLN A 4 -17.33 -5.23 -9.55
CA GLN A 4 -17.39 -6.63 -9.11
C GLN A 4 -16.45 -6.89 -7.93
N THR A 5 -15.30 -6.20 -7.88
CA THR A 5 -14.30 -6.39 -6.83
C THR A 5 -14.88 -6.17 -5.42
N PRO A 6 -15.64 -5.09 -5.14
CA PRO A 6 -16.24 -4.89 -3.82
C PRO A 6 -17.23 -5.99 -3.43
N GLU A 7 -18.01 -6.50 -4.38
CA GLU A 7 -18.96 -7.60 -4.13
C GLU A 7 -18.24 -8.90 -3.82
N PHE A 8 -17.17 -9.20 -4.56
CA PHE A 8 -16.34 -10.37 -4.32
C PHE A 8 -15.67 -10.31 -2.94
N GLU A 9 -15.08 -9.17 -2.59
CA GLU A 9 -14.47 -8.95 -1.28
C GLU A 9 -15.48 -9.09 -0.14
N ARG A 10 -16.69 -8.57 -0.33
CA ARG A 10 -17.79 -8.72 0.64
C ARG A 10 -18.16 -10.19 0.84
N ASN A 11 -18.22 -10.98 -0.23
CA ASN A 11 -18.50 -12.41 -0.14
C ASN A 11 -17.41 -13.13 0.68
N LEU A 12 -16.13 -12.81 0.47
CA LEU A 12 -15.03 -13.38 1.25
C LEU A 12 -15.14 -13.04 2.74
N VAL A 13 -15.39 -11.77 3.06
CA VAL A 13 -15.53 -11.31 4.46
C VAL A 13 -16.72 -11.98 5.13
N ARG A 14 -17.86 -12.12 4.42
CA ARG A 14 -19.05 -12.83 4.93
C ARG A 14 -18.81 -14.32 5.16
N SER A 15 -17.95 -14.95 4.37
CA SER A 15 -17.51 -16.34 4.59
C SER A 15 -16.51 -16.48 5.75
N GLY A 16 -16.23 -15.40 6.50
CA GLY A 16 -15.33 -15.42 7.65
C GLY A 16 -13.85 -15.21 7.33
N ILE A 17 -13.50 -14.84 6.08
CA ILE A 17 -12.12 -14.58 5.70
C ILE A 17 -11.72 -13.16 6.12
N HIS A 18 -10.62 -13.03 6.87
CA HIS A 18 -10.02 -11.74 7.18
C HIS A 18 -9.26 -11.19 5.98
N LEU A 19 -9.87 -10.23 5.27
CA LEU A 19 -9.24 -9.55 4.15
C LEU A 19 -8.51 -8.28 4.58
N ILE A 20 -7.22 -8.17 4.23
CA ILE A 20 -6.39 -7.00 4.48
C ILE A 20 -5.78 -6.54 3.15
N LYS A 21 -6.05 -5.29 2.76
CA LYS A 21 -5.55 -4.69 1.53
C LYS A 21 -4.50 -3.62 1.84
N PHE A 22 -3.30 -3.80 1.29
CA PHE A 22 -2.19 -2.86 1.45
C PHE A 22 -1.84 -2.17 0.14
N TRP A 23 -1.74 -0.85 0.19
CA TRP A 23 -1.12 -0.05 -0.85
C TRP A 23 0.17 0.58 -0.35
N PHE A 24 1.30 0.16 -0.92
CA PHE A 24 2.60 0.74 -0.58
C PHE A 24 2.86 1.97 -1.44
N SER A 25 2.69 3.16 -0.86
CA SER A 25 3.02 4.42 -1.51
C SER A 25 4.53 4.68 -1.46
N VAL A 26 5.10 5.09 -2.58
CA VAL A 26 6.51 5.47 -2.73
C VAL A 26 6.53 6.82 -3.43
N SER A 27 7.39 7.74 -3.01
CA SER A 27 7.56 9.01 -3.73
C SER A 27 8.20 8.81 -5.11
N ARG A 28 7.87 9.68 -6.07
CA ARG A 28 8.44 9.63 -7.44
C ARG A 28 9.97 9.64 -7.43
N ALA A 29 10.56 10.44 -6.54
CA ALA A 29 12.01 10.52 -6.36
C ALA A 29 12.61 9.19 -5.87
N GLU A 30 12.01 8.58 -4.85
CA GLU A 30 12.47 7.30 -4.31
C GLU A 30 12.26 6.15 -5.30
N GLN A 31 11.17 6.16 -6.09
CA GLN A 31 10.94 5.18 -7.14
C GLN A 31 12.06 5.23 -8.20
N ARG A 32 12.40 6.44 -8.69
CA ARG A 32 13.51 6.65 -9.63
C ARG A 32 14.86 6.23 -9.04
N ARG A 33 15.13 6.55 -7.77
CA ARG A 33 16.36 6.14 -7.08
C ARG A 33 16.48 4.61 -7.01
N ARG A 34 15.41 3.92 -6.63
CA ARG A 34 15.36 2.45 -6.58
C ARG A 34 15.53 1.83 -7.96
N PHE A 35 15.00 2.46 -8.99
CA PHE A 35 15.14 1.98 -10.36
C PHE A 35 16.62 2.01 -10.80
N LYS A 36 17.30 3.14 -10.63
CA LYS A 36 18.75 3.27 -10.90
C LYS A 36 19.58 2.28 -10.09
N GLU A 37 19.26 2.11 -8.80
CA GLU A 37 19.94 1.13 -7.94
C GLU A 37 19.77 -0.31 -8.45
N ARG A 38 18.59 -0.68 -8.96
CA ARG A 38 18.35 -2.02 -9.51
C ARG A 38 19.10 -2.27 -10.81
N GLN A 39 19.24 -1.25 -11.65
CA GLN A 39 19.97 -1.35 -12.92
C GLN A 39 21.45 -1.65 -12.69
N ASN A 40 22.04 -0.97 -11.70
CA ASN A 40 23.47 -1.07 -11.40
C ASN A 40 23.84 -2.27 -10.50
N HIS A 41 22.86 -2.91 -9.85
CA HIS A 41 23.12 -3.95 -8.86
C HIS A 41 22.87 -5.35 -9.43
N PRO A 42 23.91 -6.19 -9.59
CA PRO A 42 23.81 -7.48 -10.30
C PRO A 42 22.76 -8.42 -9.71
N LEU A 43 22.65 -8.50 -8.38
CA LEU A 43 21.64 -9.36 -7.71
C LEU A 43 20.19 -8.86 -7.79
N LYS A 44 19.94 -7.64 -8.29
CA LYS A 44 18.61 -7.02 -8.33
C LYS A 44 18.10 -6.78 -9.76
N GLN A 45 18.93 -6.99 -10.78
CA GLN A 45 18.60 -6.73 -12.18
C GLN A 45 17.40 -7.53 -12.68
N TRP A 46 17.25 -8.78 -12.23
CA TRP A 46 16.10 -9.63 -12.59
C TRP A 46 14.73 -9.05 -12.19
N LYS A 47 14.70 -8.05 -11.29
CA LYS A 47 13.47 -7.34 -10.87
C LYS A 47 13.10 -6.17 -11.76
N LEU A 48 13.78 -6.01 -12.90
CA LEU A 48 13.48 -4.99 -13.90
C LEU A 48 12.76 -5.66 -15.07
N SER A 49 11.51 -5.29 -15.28
CA SER A 49 10.72 -5.65 -16.45
C SER A 49 10.65 -4.49 -17.44
N PRO A 50 10.46 -4.74 -18.75
CA PRO A 50 10.12 -3.69 -19.72
C PRO A 50 8.93 -2.83 -19.28
N ILE A 51 7.98 -3.41 -18.53
CA ILE A 51 6.84 -2.69 -17.96
C ILE A 51 7.29 -1.69 -16.90
N ASP A 52 8.28 -2.02 -16.08
CA ASP A 52 8.80 -1.11 -15.05
C ASP A 52 9.45 0.13 -15.69
N MET A 53 10.13 -0.03 -16.84
CA MET A 53 10.68 1.10 -17.60
C MET A 53 9.56 2.01 -18.12
N ALA A 54 8.56 1.42 -18.78
CA ALA A 54 7.42 2.18 -19.29
C ALA A 54 6.59 2.84 -18.17
N SER A 55 6.62 2.29 -16.96
CA SER A 55 5.87 2.84 -15.82
C SER A 55 6.41 4.18 -15.32
N LEU A 56 7.68 4.51 -15.58
CA LEU A 56 8.29 5.78 -15.16
C LEU A 56 7.67 6.99 -15.87
N ASP A 57 7.27 6.81 -17.13
CA ASP A 57 6.66 7.86 -17.95
C ASP A 57 5.14 7.97 -17.70
N LYS A 58 4.52 6.91 -17.16
CA LYS A 58 3.07 6.81 -16.90
C LYS A 58 2.68 7.12 -15.45
N TRP A 59 3.49 7.91 -14.74
CA TRP A 59 3.25 8.22 -13.33
C TRP A 59 1.83 8.77 -13.06
N ASP A 60 1.39 9.71 -13.88
CA ASP A 60 0.09 10.36 -13.71
C ASP A 60 -1.07 9.40 -14.03
N ASP A 61 -0.90 8.53 -15.04
CA ASP A 61 -1.90 7.51 -15.39
C ASP A 61 -2.05 6.47 -14.28
N TYR A 62 -0.94 6.02 -13.69
CA TYR A 62 -0.97 5.14 -12.51
C TYR A 62 -1.61 5.82 -11.30
N THR A 63 -1.40 7.12 -11.15
CA THR A 63 -1.96 7.92 -10.05
C THR A 63 -3.49 8.04 -10.20
N LYS A 64 -3.99 8.37 -11.40
CA LYS A 64 -5.43 8.37 -11.74
C LYS A 64 -6.05 6.98 -11.56
N ALA A 65 -5.37 5.93 -12.00
CA ALA A 65 -5.87 4.56 -11.86
C ALA A 65 -5.96 4.13 -10.38
N LYS A 66 -4.96 4.49 -9.56
CA LYS A 66 -4.95 4.29 -8.11
C LYS A 66 -6.14 4.99 -7.44
N GLU A 67 -6.39 6.25 -7.79
CA GLU A 67 -7.52 7.01 -7.26
C GLU A 67 -8.85 6.40 -7.61
N ALA A 68 -9.04 6.05 -8.88
CA ALA A 68 -10.25 5.37 -9.33
C ALA A 68 -10.44 4.03 -8.60
N MET A 69 -9.36 3.27 -8.38
CA MET A 69 -9.42 2.03 -7.61
C MET A 69 -9.87 2.28 -6.16
N PHE A 70 -9.27 3.24 -5.45
CA PHE A 70 -9.67 3.56 -4.09
C PHE A 70 -11.10 4.05 -4.01
N PHE A 71 -11.52 4.95 -4.90
CA PHE A 71 -12.87 5.48 -4.91
C PHE A 71 -13.95 4.38 -5.03
N HIS A 72 -13.71 3.37 -5.88
CA HIS A 72 -14.70 2.32 -6.13
C HIS A 72 -14.58 1.13 -5.18
N THR A 73 -13.40 0.88 -4.59
CA THR A 73 -13.12 -0.37 -3.86
C THR A 73 -12.72 -0.18 -2.40
N ASP A 74 -12.56 1.06 -1.91
CA ASP A 74 -12.41 1.34 -0.49
C ASP A 74 -13.78 1.30 0.20
N THR A 75 -14.09 0.17 0.83
CA THR A 75 -15.37 -0.04 1.53
C THR A 75 -15.15 -0.17 3.02
N ALA A 76 -16.19 0.08 3.82
CA ALA A 76 -16.11 -0.06 5.28
C ALA A 76 -15.78 -1.51 5.72
N GLU A 77 -16.25 -2.51 4.97
CA GLU A 77 -16.01 -3.94 5.23
C GLU A 77 -14.60 -4.38 4.83
N SER A 78 -14.06 -3.83 3.73
CA SER A 78 -12.73 -4.12 3.20
C SER A 78 -12.00 -2.82 2.85
N PRO A 79 -11.42 -2.13 3.85
CA PRO A 79 -10.78 -0.84 3.64
C PRO A 79 -9.37 -0.98 3.05
N TRP A 80 -8.96 0.00 2.25
CA TRP A 80 -7.59 0.14 1.77
C TRP A 80 -6.70 0.80 2.83
N THR A 81 -5.60 0.12 3.16
CA THR A 81 -4.57 0.63 4.08
C THR A 81 -3.37 1.10 3.27
N VAL A 82 -3.10 2.40 3.31
CA VAL A 82 -1.96 3.02 2.64
C VAL A 82 -0.76 3.04 3.59
N LEU A 83 0.38 2.53 3.12
CA LEU A 83 1.65 2.56 3.83
C LEU A 83 2.69 3.37 3.06
N LYS A 84 3.22 4.43 3.68
CA LYS A 84 4.38 5.15 3.16
C LYS A 84 5.62 4.27 3.26
N SER A 85 6.22 3.99 2.11
CA SER A 85 7.23 2.94 1.97
C SER A 85 8.58 3.40 1.45
N ASP A 86 8.84 4.71 1.50
CA ASP A 86 10.14 5.30 1.20
C ASP A 86 11.24 4.68 2.09
N CYS A 87 10.97 4.53 3.39
CA CYS A 87 11.79 3.72 4.28
C CYS A 87 11.27 2.26 4.34
N LYS A 88 11.88 1.36 3.56
CA LYS A 88 11.47 -0.07 3.48
C LYS A 88 11.38 -0.77 4.84
N LYS A 89 12.35 -0.53 5.74
CA LYS A 89 12.40 -1.18 7.06
C LYS A 89 11.20 -0.78 7.92
N ARG A 90 10.90 0.53 7.99
CA ARG A 90 9.76 1.05 8.75
C ARG A 90 8.43 0.59 8.17
N ALA A 91 8.28 0.56 6.84
CA ALA A 91 7.06 0.10 6.19
C ALA A 91 6.77 -1.38 6.46
N ARG A 92 7.81 -2.24 6.44
CA ARG A 92 7.67 -3.67 6.76
C ARG A 92 7.19 -3.88 8.19
N ILE A 93 7.83 -3.23 9.15
CA ILE A 93 7.46 -3.34 10.57
C ILE A 93 6.01 -2.89 10.77
N ASN A 94 5.63 -1.74 10.19
CA ASN A 94 4.28 -1.23 10.33
C ASN A 94 3.23 -2.09 9.60
N ALA A 95 3.54 -2.68 8.45
CA ALA A 95 2.64 -3.64 7.79
C ALA A 95 2.38 -4.86 8.68
N MET A 96 3.45 -5.43 9.25
CA MET A 96 3.32 -6.56 10.19
C MET A 96 2.53 -6.17 11.43
N ARG A 97 2.83 -5.01 12.03
CA ARG A 97 2.05 -4.47 13.16
C ARG A 97 0.57 -4.32 12.80
N TYR A 98 0.25 -3.84 11.60
CA TYR A 98 -1.14 -3.65 11.18
C TYR A 98 -1.90 -4.97 11.17
N VAL A 99 -1.30 -6.03 10.59
CA VAL A 99 -1.89 -7.38 10.59
C VAL A 99 -2.08 -7.89 12.02
N LEU A 100 -1.04 -7.80 12.86
CA LEU A 100 -1.11 -8.25 14.25
C LEU A 100 -2.15 -7.48 15.07
N HIS A 101 -2.31 -6.17 14.83
CA HIS A 101 -3.36 -5.36 15.46
C HIS A 101 -4.76 -5.77 14.99
N LYS A 102 -4.92 -6.11 13.71
CA LYS A 102 -6.22 -6.43 13.12
C LYS A 102 -6.73 -7.83 13.45
N LEU A 103 -5.85 -8.82 13.54
CA LEU A 103 -6.26 -10.21 13.79
C LEU A 103 -6.51 -10.47 15.29
N PRO A 104 -7.61 -11.19 15.63
CA PRO A 104 -7.80 -11.74 16.96
C PRO A 104 -7.04 -13.06 17.09
N TYR A 105 -5.98 -13.09 17.89
CA TYR A 105 -5.23 -14.31 18.19
C TYR A 105 -4.93 -14.40 19.68
N THR A 106 -4.74 -15.63 20.18
CA THR A 106 -4.46 -15.90 21.59
C THR A 106 -3.08 -15.38 22.01
N ASN A 107 -2.92 -14.97 23.26
CA ASN A 107 -1.67 -14.41 23.82
C ASN A 107 -1.13 -13.16 23.09
N LYS A 108 -2.04 -12.31 22.58
CA LYS A 108 -1.69 -11.05 21.94
C LYS A 108 -1.11 -10.05 22.95
N ASP A 109 0.17 -9.74 22.79
CA ASP A 109 0.89 -8.77 23.62
C ASP A 109 1.07 -7.44 22.88
N LEU A 110 0.23 -6.46 23.20
CA LEU A 110 0.27 -5.13 22.57
C LEU A 110 1.56 -4.37 22.87
N THR A 111 2.25 -4.68 23.97
CA THR A 111 3.51 -4.02 24.33
C THR A 111 4.65 -4.44 23.41
N LYS A 112 4.70 -5.73 23.04
CA LYS A 112 5.69 -6.27 22.09
C LYS A 112 5.41 -5.87 20.65
N ILE A 113 4.14 -5.81 20.26
CA ILE A 113 3.75 -5.38 18.92
C ILE A 113 4.11 -3.90 18.73
N GLY A 114 3.83 -3.08 19.75
CA GLY A 114 4.01 -1.63 19.72
C GLY A 114 2.94 -0.90 18.91
N ALA A 115 2.93 0.42 19.01
CA ALA A 115 1.98 1.26 18.30
C ALA A 115 2.25 1.29 16.78
N LEU A 116 1.16 1.46 16.02
CA LEU A 116 1.21 1.82 14.62
C LEU A 116 1.64 3.27 14.49
N ASP A 117 2.55 3.56 13.57
CA ASP A 117 2.95 4.92 13.26
C ASP A 117 1.92 5.57 12.33
N PRO A 118 1.12 6.55 12.81
CA PRO A 118 0.07 7.18 12.00
C PRO A 118 0.62 8.04 10.86
N LEU A 119 1.91 8.39 10.88
CA LEU A 119 2.56 9.10 9.78
C LEU A 119 2.89 8.16 8.62
N LEU A 120 3.04 6.86 8.91
CA LEU A 120 3.39 5.85 7.93
C LEU A 120 2.19 5.03 7.46
N VAL A 121 1.19 4.80 8.32
CA VAL A 121 0.01 3.98 8.02
C VAL A 121 -1.24 4.82 8.17
N GLY A 122 -2.11 4.80 7.15
CA GLY A 122 -3.43 5.41 7.24
C GLY A 122 -4.40 4.85 6.20
N ARG A 123 -5.66 5.27 6.27
CA ARG A 123 -6.66 4.89 5.26
C ARG A 123 -6.43 5.65 3.97
N ALA A 124 -6.85 5.06 2.84
CA ALA A 124 -6.78 5.70 1.54
C ALA A 124 -7.40 7.10 1.52
N GLN A 125 -8.58 7.27 2.14
CA GLN A 125 -9.26 8.58 2.24
C GLN A 125 -8.44 9.66 2.97
N VAL A 126 -7.67 9.29 4.00
CA VAL A 126 -6.98 10.26 4.90
C VAL A 126 -5.56 10.57 4.44
N VAL A 127 -4.85 9.58 3.89
CA VAL A 127 -3.44 9.75 3.50
C VAL A 127 -3.33 10.56 2.19
N TYR A 128 -4.35 10.49 1.34
CA TYR A 128 -4.38 11.20 0.07
C TYR A 128 -4.42 12.72 0.25
N GLU A 129 -5.11 13.23 1.28
CA GLU A 129 -5.23 14.68 1.55
C GLU A 129 -3.90 15.35 1.94
N ARG A 130 -2.97 14.61 2.56
CA ARG A 130 -1.75 15.20 3.15
C ARG A 130 -0.48 15.05 2.30
N GLY A 131 -0.47 14.20 1.28
CA GLY A 131 0.77 13.75 0.64
C GLY A 131 1.00 14.20 -0.80
N GLU A 132 -0.05 14.48 -1.56
CA GLU A 132 0.04 14.70 -3.02
C GLU A 132 -0.43 16.11 -3.46
N ARG A 133 -0.90 16.95 -2.52
CA ARG A 133 -1.09 18.40 -2.73
C ARG A 133 0.10 19.19 -2.18
N HIS A 134 1.27 19.05 -2.79
CA HIS A 134 2.28 20.09 -2.70
C HIS A 134 2.71 20.39 -4.13
N ASP A 135 2.11 21.45 -4.67
CA ASP A 135 2.60 22.35 -5.72
C ASP A 135 1.40 23.12 -6.30
N MET A 136 0.96 24.14 -5.56
CA MET A 136 0.48 25.41 -6.12
C MET A 136 1.29 26.51 -5.47
#